data_AF-A0A7J7JP66-F1
#
_entry.id   AF-A0A7J7JP66-F1
#
_cell.length_a   1.000
_cell.length_b   1.000
_cell.length_c   1.000
_cell.angle_alpha   90.00
_cell.angle_beta   90.00
_cell.angle_gamma   90.00
#
_symmetry.space_group_name_H-M   'P 1'
#
loop_
_entity.id
_entity.type
_entity.pdbx_description
1 polymer ?
#
loop_
_entity_poly.entity_id
_entity_poly.type
_entity_poly.pdbx_seq_one_letter_code
_entity_poly.pdbx_strand_id
1 'polypeptide(L)'
;MEIKSTADNTILVKYNTPIRLHTIFNLMVYTDVAKSSIVGDTQAQLLRVVGVEDGHWRWQSTNFNNVQYCQINITRVSSVPLYIYTDYGERVPFTHGRTVVTVDIRKGKPINII
;
A
#
# COMPACT_ATOMS: atom_id res chain seq x y z
N MET A 1 29.41 9.63 8.45
CA MET A 1 28.82 8.28 8.59
C MET A 1 28.81 7.97 10.07
N GLU A 2 27.66 8.09 10.73
CA GLU A 2 27.55 7.84 12.16
C GLU A 2 26.43 6.82 12.34
N ILE A 3 26.80 5.60 12.74
CA ILE A 3 25.88 4.51 13.01
C ILE A 3 25.66 4.51 14.52
N LYS A 4 24.47 4.93 14.97
CA LYS A 4 24.04 4.65 16.34
C LYS A 4 23.14 3.42 16.30
N SER A 5 23.69 2.32 16.79
CA SER A 5 22.95 1.09 17.08
C SER A 5 21.97 1.39 18.22
N THR A 6 20.68 1.14 18.00
CA THR A 6 19.69 1.06 19.08
C THR A 6 18.85 -0.17 18.79
N ALA A 7 18.65 -0.96 19.84
CA ALA A 7 18.05 -2.28 19.83
C ALA A 7 16.60 -2.23 19.35
N ASP A 8 16.42 -2.36 18.04
CA ASP A 8 15.26 -2.91 17.34
C ASP A 8 15.71 -3.03 15.88
N ASN A 9 15.54 -4.21 15.27
CA ASN A 9 16.04 -4.53 13.92
C ASN A 9 15.34 -3.75 12.77
N THR A 10 14.78 -2.58 13.04
CA THR A 10 14.29 -1.64 12.05
C THR A 10 15.42 -0.69 11.67
N ILE A 11 16.06 -0.98 10.54
CA ILE A 11 16.87 0.03 9.84
C ILE A 11 15.94 1.19 9.50
N LEU A 12 16.00 2.27 10.29
CA LEU A 12 15.38 3.55 9.96
C LEU A 12 16.17 4.16 8.80
N VAL A 13 15.88 3.70 7.58
CA VAL A 13 16.40 4.35 6.38
C VAL A 13 15.79 5.75 6.34
N LYS A 14 16.65 6.74 6.53
CA LYS A 14 16.29 8.16 6.66
C LYS A 14 15.95 8.73 5.29
N TYR A 15 14.76 8.43 4.75
CA TYR A 15 14.26 9.02 3.51
C TYR A 15 13.73 10.44 3.76
N ASN A 16 14.63 11.39 3.98
CA ASN A 16 14.27 12.78 4.31
C ASN A 16 13.90 13.65 3.09
N THR A 17 13.86 13.09 1.88
CA THR A 17 13.44 13.79 0.66
C THR A 17 12.05 13.33 0.22
N PRO A 18 11.07 14.25 0.06
CA PRO A 18 9.78 13.91 -0.53
C PRO A 18 9.97 13.26 -1.90
N ILE A 19 9.26 12.17 -2.14
CA ILE A 19 9.25 11.55 -3.46
C ILE A 19 8.59 12.49 -4.47
N ARG A 20 9.24 12.64 -5.62
CA ARG A 20 8.71 13.47 -6.70
C ARG A 20 7.73 12.66 -7.54
N LEU A 21 6.44 12.96 -7.41
CA LEU A 21 5.36 12.23 -8.08
C LEU A 21 5.31 12.39 -9.61
N HIS A 22 5.98 13.39 -10.20
CA HIS A 22 5.95 13.69 -11.65
C HIS A 22 6.42 12.57 -12.60
N THR A 23 7.15 11.59 -12.09
CA THR A 23 7.65 10.45 -12.87
C THR A 23 6.92 9.17 -12.49
N ILE A 24 5.97 9.22 -11.56
CA ILE A 24 5.25 8.07 -11.02
C ILE A 24 3.83 8.17 -11.55
N PHE A 25 3.39 7.17 -12.30
CA PHE A 25 2.03 7.15 -12.83
C PHE A 25 1.06 6.51 -11.86
N ASN A 26 1.56 5.55 -11.07
CA ASN A 26 0.73 4.81 -10.13
C ASN A 26 1.43 4.60 -8.78
N LEU A 27 0.62 4.68 -7.72
CA LEU A 27 0.98 4.18 -6.40
C LEU A 27 0.33 2.81 -6.19
N MET A 28 1.17 1.83 -5.94
CA MET A 28 0.80 0.46 -5.64
C MET A 28 0.62 0.31 -4.12
N VAL A 29 -0.60 0.00 -3.67
CA VAL A 29 -0.93 -0.16 -2.25
C VAL A 29 -1.05 -1.64 -1.93
N TYR A 30 -0.20 -2.11 -1.03
CA TYR A 30 -0.15 -3.51 -0.57
C TYR A 30 -0.57 -3.63 0.90
N THR A 31 -1.04 -4.81 1.26
CA THR A 31 -1.34 -5.19 2.65
C THR A 31 -1.18 -6.69 2.81
N ASP A 32 -0.73 -7.14 3.98
CA ASP A 32 -0.60 -8.58 4.28
C ASP A 32 -1.93 -9.29 4.55
N VAL A 33 -3.01 -8.52 4.73
CA VAL A 33 -4.37 -9.01 4.96
C VAL A 33 -4.97 -9.63 3.70
N ALA A 34 -4.66 -9.04 2.53
CA ALA A 34 -5.20 -9.46 1.26
C ALA A 34 -4.56 -10.79 0.82
N LYS A 35 -5.36 -11.67 0.24
CA LYS A 35 -4.86 -12.87 -0.43
C LYS A 35 -4.00 -12.45 -1.62
N SER A 36 -2.89 -13.16 -1.82
CA SER A 36 -2.02 -12.93 -2.96
C SER A 36 -2.77 -13.09 -4.29
N SER A 37 -2.50 -12.20 -5.24
CA SER A 37 -3.04 -12.21 -6.59
C SER A 37 -1.93 -11.93 -7.59
N ILE A 38 -2.15 -12.30 -8.86
CA ILE A 38 -1.18 -12.00 -9.92
C ILE A 38 -1.31 -10.52 -10.27
N VAL A 39 -0.19 -9.80 -10.21
CA VAL A 39 -0.05 -8.39 -10.56
C VAL A 39 1.14 -8.28 -11.51
N GLY A 40 0.87 -7.99 -12.78
CA GLY A 40 1.90 -8.04 -13.82
C GLY A 40 2.48 -9.45 -13.93
N ASP A 41 3.79 -9.56 -13.66
CA ASP A 41 4.58 -10.79 -13.70
C ASP A 41 4.86 -11.39 -12.30
N THR A 42 4.29 -10.82 -11.23
CA THR A 42 4.53 -11.26 -9.85
C THR A 42 3.26 -11.65 -9.10
N GLN A 43 3.40 -12.49 -8.07
CA GLN A 43 2.36 -12.71 -7.08
C GLN A 43 2.54 -11.73 -5.92
N ALA A 44 1.54 -10.88 -5.69
CA ALA A 44 1.58 -9.90 -4.63
C ALA A 44 0.24 -9.72 -3.92
N GLN A 45 0.29 -9.30 -2.67
CA GLN A 45 -0.87 -8.96 -1.86
C GLN A 45 -1.28 -7.50 -2.11
N LEU A 46 -1.55 -7.18 -3.39
CA LEU A 46 -1.94 -5.86 -3.81
C LEU A 46 -3.40 -5.60 -3.41
N LEU A 47 -3.60 -4.52 -2.65
CA LEU A 47 -4.92 -4.06 -2.28
C LEU A 47 -5.51 -3.18 -3.38
N ARG A 48 -4.71 -2.28 -3.95
CA ARG A 48 -5.17 -1.31 -4.94
C ARG A 48 -4.04 -0.63 -5.71
N VAL A 49 -4.36 -0.18 -6.93
CA VAL A 49 -3.56 0.79 -7.70
C VAL A 49 -4.23 2.16 -7.61
N VAL A 50 -3.46 3.18 -7.26
CA VAL A 50 -3.91 4.58 -7.20
C VAL A 50 -3.21 5.34 -8.33
N GLY A 51 -3.98 5.80 -9.32
CA GLY A 51 -3.43 6.69 -10.35
C GLY A 51 -2.98 8.00 -9.72
N VAL A 52 -1.78 8.43 -10.06
CA VAL A 52 -1.26 9.74 -9.70
C VAL A 52 -1.69 10.71 -10.79
N GLU A 53 -2.38 11.79 -10.41
CA GLU A 53 -2.71 12.84 -11.37
C GLU A 53 -1.48 13.73 -11.60
N ASP A 54 -1.23 14.11 -12.85
CA ASP A 54 -0.12 14.98 -13.21
C ASP A 54 -0.24 16.34 -12.49
N GLY A 55 0.75 16.67 -11.66
CA GLY A 55 0.76 17.94 -10.96
C GLY A 55 1.86 18.05 -9.91
N HIS A 56 2.94 18.73 -10.27
CA HIS A 56 3.94 19.20 -9.31
C HIS A 56 3.28 19.89 -8.10
N TRP A 57 3.61 19.45 -6.88
CA TRP A 57 3.22 20.08 -5.61
C TRP A 57 1.71 20.11 -5.30
N ARG A 58 0.87 19.41 -6.09
CA ARG A 58 -0.55 19.26 -5.76
C ARG A 58 -0.74 18.04 -4.86
N TRP A 59 -1.53 18.22 -3.81
CA TRP A 59 -1.88 17.15 -2.90
C TRP A 59 -2.70 16.12 -3.67
N GLN A 60 -2.20 14.90 -3.83
CA GLN A 60 -2.99 13.81 -4.39
C GLN A 60 -4.03 13.39 -3.34
N SER A 61 -5.31 13.65 -3.65
CA SER A 61 -6.43 13.18 -2.84
C SER A 61 -7.26 12.24 -3.69
N THR A 62 -7.27 10.96 -3.32
CA THR A 62 -8.08 9.96 -4.01
C THR A 62 -9.06 9.37 -3.03
N ASN A 63 -10.35 9.57 -3.33
CA ASN A 63 -11.45 8.98 -2.59
C ASN A 63 -12.03 7.82 -3.38
N PHE A 64 -12.23 6.70 -2.71
CA PHE A 64 -12.79 5.50 -3.30
C PHE A 64 -14.22 5.31 -2.84
N ASN A 65 -15.16 5.85 -3.62
CA ASN A 65 -16.58 5.81 -3.28
C ASN A 65 -17.20 4.40 -3.40
N ASN A 66 -16.59 3.54 -4.24
CA ASN A 66 -16.99 2.13 -4.39
C ASN A 66 -16.04 1.22 -3.63
N VAL A 67 -16.58 0.49 -2.64
CA VAL A 67 -15.85 -0.54 -1.90
C VAL A 67 -15.48 -1.68 -2.85
N GLN A 68 -14.18 -1.92 -3.00
CA GLN A 68 -13.70 -3.12 -3.72
C GLN A 68 -13.33 -4.16 -2.67
N TYR A 69 -13.96 -5.33 -2.78
CA TYR A 69 -13.66 -6.45 -1.90
C TYR A 69 -12.58 -7.33 -2.52
N CYS A 70 -11.58 -7.69 -1.72
CA CYS A 70 -10.63 -8.75 -2.04
C CYS A 70 -10.84 -9.94 -1.10
N GLN A 71 -10.33 -11.11 -1.50
CA GLN A 71 -10.24 -12.23 -0.57
C GLN A 71 -9.18 -11.92 0.49
N ILE A 72 -9.43 -12.32 1.73
CA ILE A 72 -8.44 -12.26 2.82
C ILE A 72 -7.87 -13.65 3.08
N ASN A 73 -6.61 -13.74 3.48
CA ASN A 73 -5.96 -15.00 3.85
C ASN A 73 -5.68 -15.14 5.35
N ILE A 74 -6.24 -14.23 6.15
CA ILE A 74 -6.04 -14.17 7.59
C ILE A 74 -7.33 -14.52 8.34
N THR A 75 -7.18 -15.14 9.51
CA THR A 75 -8.30 -15.54 10.38
C THR A 75 -8.48 -14.60 11.58
N ARG A 76 -7.48 -13.76 11.87
CA ARG A 76 -7.49 -12.76 12.94
C ARG A 76 -6.75 -11.51 12.43
N VAL A 77 -7.28 -10.34 12.74
CA VAL A 77 -6.64 -9.06 12.40
C VAL A 77 -6.57 -8.20 13.64
N SER A 78 -5.37 -7.74 14.00
CA SER A 78 -5.13 -6.74 15.05
C SER A 78 -4.65 -5.42 14.46
N SER A 79 -3.95 -5.49 13.34
CA SER A 79 -3.46 -4.34 12.58
C SER A 79 -3.55 -4.63 11.09
N VAL A 80 -3.73 -3.58 10.29
CA VAL A 80 -3.75 -3.66 8.82
C VAL A 80 -2.61 -2.78 8.31
N PRO A 81 -1.40 -3.33 8.14
CA PRO A 81 -0.30 -2.57 7.59
C PRO A 81 -0.58 -2.25 6.12
N LEU A 82 -0.27 -1.02 5.74
CA LEU A 82 -0.34 -0.56 4.36
C LEU A 82 1.05 -0.16 3.90
N TYR A 83 1.47 -0.74 2.78
CA TYR A 83 2.73 -0.41 2.14
C TYR A 83 2.45 0.21 0.80
N ILE A 84 3.05 1.37 0.55
CA ILE A 84 2.88 2.10 -0.70
C ILE A 84 4.19 2.03 -1.45
N TYR A 85 4.11 1.68 -2.72
CA TYR A 85 5.23 1.64 -3.64
C TYR A 85 4.89 2.42 -4.92
N THR A 86 5.91 2.85 -5.64
CA THR A 86 5.78 3.32 -7.00
C THR A 86 5.50 2.13 -7.93
N ASP A 87 5.06 2.42 -9.15
CA ASP A 87 4.98 1.48 -10.27
C ASP A 87 6.35 0.88 -10.67
N TYR A 88 7.45 1.51 -10.26
CA TYR A 88 8.81 0.97 -10.41
C TYR A 88 9.25 0.07 -9.24
N GLY A 89 8.39 -0.15 -8.24
CA GLY A 89 8.68 -1.00 -7.08
C GLY A 89 9.49 -0.33 -5.98
N GLU A 90 9.61 1.00 -5.99
CA GLU A 90 10.29 1.76 -4.93
C GLU A 90 9.32 2.10 -3.81
N ARG A 91 9.74 1.95 -2.54
CA ARG A 91 8.87 2.27 -1.40
C ARG A 91 8.61 3.77 -1.33
N VAL A 92 7.35 4.14 -1.08
CA VAL A 92 6.92 5.53 -0.90
C VAL A 92 6.70 5.83 0.58
N PRO A 93 7.71 6.38 1.30
CA PRO A 93 7.53 6.77 2.69
C PRO A 93 6.72 8.06 2.79
N PHE A 94 5.77 8.09 3.73
CA PHE A 94 5.11 9.34 4.11
C PHE A 94 6.08 10.21 4.90
N THR A 95 6.39 11.40 4.38
CA THR A 95 7.03 12.48 5.15
C THR A 95 5.98 13.45 5.69
N HIS A 96 4.94 13.74 4.91
CA HIS A 96 3.75 14.49 5.30
C HIS A 96 2.54 13.92 4.55
N GLY A 97 1.40 13.71 5.23
CA GLY A 97 0.19 13.16 4.63
C GLY A 97 -0.77 12.58 5.66
N ARG A 98 -2.02 12.35 5.26
CA ARG A 98 -3.04 11.66 6.07
C ARG A 98 -3.76 10.65 5.20
N THR A 99 -3.80 9.41 5.66
CA THR A 99 -4.61 8.35 5.04
C THR A 99 -5.74 8.00 5.99
N VAL A 100 -6.98 8.02 5.50
CA VAL A 100 -8.13 7.48 6.23
C VAL A 100 -8.56 6.23 5.48
N VAL A 101 -8.51 5.08 6.16
CA VAL A 101 -8.93 3.80 5.60
C VAL A 101 -10.08 3.25 6.42
N THR A 102 -11.16 2.91 5.71
CA THR A 102 -12.26 2.14 6.27
C THR A 102 -12.09 0.70 5.82
N VAL A 103 -11.94 -0.22 6.78
CA VAL A 103 -11.86 -1.65 6.51
C VAL A 103 -13.26 -2.24 6.72
N ASP A 104 -13.83 -2.77 5.64
CA ASP A 104 -15.09 -3.52 5.69
C ASP A 104 -14.81 -5.01 5.48
N ILE A 105 -15.10 -5.82 6.51
CA ILE A 105 -14.93 -7.28 6.49
C ILE A 105 -16.31 -7.91 6.47
N ARG A 106 -16.59 -8.65 5.40
CA ARG A 106 -17.83 -9.42 5.25
C ARG A 106 -17.54 -10.89 5.02
N LYS A 107 -18.45 -11.76 5.48
CA LYS A 107 -18.45 -13.16 5.07
C LYS A 107 -18.70 -13.23 3.56
N GLY A 108 -17.75 -13.75 2.81
CA GLY A 108 -17.93 -14.04 1.39
C GLY A 108 -18.90 -15.21 1.19
N LYS A 109 -19.55 -15.27 0.03
CA LYS A 109 -20.19 -16.51 -0.40
C LYS A 109 -19.09 -17.55 -0.65
N PRO A 110 -19.25 -18.81 -0.18
CA PRO A 110 -18.31 -19.86 -0.51
C PRO A 110 -18.23 -20.00 -2.03
N ILE A 111 -17.01 -19.99 -2.56
CA ILE A 111 -16.78 -20.30 -3.98
C ILE A 111 -16.77 -21.82 -4.06
N ASN A 112 -17.87 -22.41 -4.54
CA ASN A 112 -17.90 -23.82 -4.89
C ASN A 112 -17.07 -23.99 -6.17
N ILE A 113 -15.92 -24.65 -6.04
CA ILE A 113 -15.16 -25.15 -7.18
C ILE A 113 -15.71 -26.56 -7.41
N ILE A 114 -16.41 -26.74 -8.53
CA ILE A 114 -16.93 -28.03 -9.02
C ILE A 114 -15.78 -28.77 -9.70
#